data_AF-A0A537T8D1-F1
#
_entry.id   AF-A0A537T8D1-F1
#
_cell.length_a   1.000
_cell.length_b   1.000
_cell.length_c   1.000
_cell.angle_alpha   90.00
_cell.angle_beta   90.00
_cell.angle_gamma   90.00
#
_symmetry.space_group_name_H-M   'P 1'
#
loop_
_entity.id
_entity.type
_entity.pdbx_description
1 polymer ?
#
loop_
_entity_poly.entity_id
_entity_poly.type
_entity_poly.pdbx_seq_one_letter_code
_entity_poly.pdbx_strand_id
1 'polypeptide(L)' 'MLARLSIRDIVLIDRLDIEFASGLAVLTGETGAGKSILLDAFALALGARGDA' A
#
# COMPACT_ATOMS: atom_id res chain seq x y z
N MET A 1 6.02 1.31 15.23
CA MET A 1 5.93 2.29 14.10
C MET A 1 6.03 1.50 12.81
N LEU A 2 5.27 1.85 11.78
CA LEU A 2 5.36 1.20 10.48
C LEU A 2 6.76 1.46 9.89
N ALA A 3 7.54 0.42 9.60
CA ALA A 3 8.90 0.55 9.09
C ALA A 3 8.96 0.40 7.57
N ARG A 4 8.24 -0.60 7.04
CA ARG A 4 8.23 -0.95 5.63
C ARG A 4 6.88 -1.54 5.24
N LEU A 5 6.44 -1.27 4.01
CA LEU A 5 5.35 -1.98 3.34
C LEU A 5 5.90 -2.63 2.08
N SER A 6 5.79 -3.96 2.00
CA SER A 6 6.19 -4.75 0.83
C SER A 6 4.96 -5.38 0.22
N ILE A 7 4.69 -5.06 -1.04
CA ILE A 7 3.54 -5.54 -1.81
C ILE A 7 4.06 -6.43 -2.93
N ARG A 8 3.45 -7.61 -3.10
CA ARG A 8 3.77 -8.61 -4.11
C ARG A 8 2.49 -9.15 -4.68
N ASP A 9 2.37 -9.18 -6.00
CA ASP A 9 1.28 -9.83 -6.73
C ASP A 9 -0.13 -9.40 -6.25
N ILE A 10 -0.33 -8.09 -6.02
CA ILE A 10 -1.63 -7.51 -5.61
C ILE A 10 -2.17 -6.61 -6.72
N VAL A 11 -3.35 -6.95 -7.25
CA VAL A 11 -4.07 -6.19 -8.28
C VAL A 11 -3.18 -5.92 -9.51
N LEU A 12 -2.63 -4.71 -9.66
CA LEU A 12 -1.75 -4.29 -10.75
C LEU A 12 -0.28 -4.15 -10.33
N ILE A 13 0.04 -4.46 -9.06
CA ILE A 13 1.37 -4.30 -8.47
C ILE A 13 2.05 -5.67 -8.42
N ASP A 14 2.96 -5.91 -9.36
CA ASP A 14 3.83 -7.09 -9.34
C ASP A 14 4.78 -7.04 -8.13
N ARG A 15 5.45 -5.89 -7.96
CA ARG A 15 6.38 -5.67 -6.85
C ARG A 15 6.48 -4.20 -6.48
N LEU A 16 6.30 -3.91 -5.19
CA LEU A 16 6.58 -2.61 -4.61
C LEU A 16 7.13 -2.73 -3.20
N ASP A 17 8.13 -1.92 -2.88
CA ASP A 17 8.74 -1.82 -1.55
C ASP A 17 8.79 -0.34 -1.14
N ILE A 18 8.14 0.00 -0.03
CA ILE A 18 8.07 1.35 0.52
C ILE A 18 8.67 1.35 1.91
N GLU A 19 9.65 2.22 2.15
CA GLU A 19 10.20 2.49 3.48
C GLU A 19 9.57 3.76 4.06
N PHE A 20 9.15 3.70 5.32
CA PHE A 20 8.49 4.82 5.98
C PHE A 20 9.48 5.54 6.89
N ALA A 21 9.61 6.85 6.68
CA ALA A 21 10.29 7.72 7.63
C ALA A 21 9.37 8.06 8.81
N SER A 22 9.97 8.52 9.91
CA SER A 22 9.22 9.08 11.03
C SER A 22 8.45 10.35 10.62
N GLY A 23 7.29 10.56 11.22
CA GLY A 23 6.46 11.75 10.98
C GLY A 23 5.28 11.44 10.07
N LEU A 24 4.90 12.41 9.24
CA LEU A 24 3.76 12.32 8.34
C LEU A 24 4.19 11.80 6.96
N ALA A 25 3.65 10.64 6.56
CA ALA A 25 3.72 10.18 5.18
C ALA A 25 2.46 10.64 4.43
N VAL A 26 2.63 11.28 3.27
CA VAL A 26 1.53 11.73 2.42
C VAL A 26 1.59 10.99 1.09
N LEU A 27 0.50 10.30 0.74
CA LEU A 27 0.35 9.60 -0.53
C LEU A 27 -0.42 10.48 -1.53
N THR A 28 0.23 10.86 -2.63
CA THR A 28 -0.34 11.74 -3.67
C THR A 28 -0.31 11.06 -5.05
N GLY A 29 -0.88 11.73 -6.06
CA GLY A 29 -0.97 11.23 -7.43
C GLY A 29 -2.31 11.56 -8.08
N GLU A 30 -2.48 11.18 -9.34
CA GLU A 30 -3.74 11.37 -10.07
C GLU A 30 -4.74 10.24 -9.82
N THR A 31 -5.97 10.39 -10.30
CA THR A 31 -6.95 9.29 -10.33
C THR A 31 -6.41 8.17 -11.22
N GLY A 32 -6.44 6.93 -10.72
CA GLY A 32 -5.90 5.78 -11.44
C GLY A 32 -4.40 5.53 -11.22
N ALA A 33 -3.68 6.39 -10.48
CA ALA A 33 -2.26 6.20 -10.18
C ALA A 33 -1.95 5.05 -9.18
N GLY A 34 -2.94 4.21 -8.83
CA GLY A 34 -2.75 3.06 -7.93
C GLY A 34 -2.82 3.37 -6.43
N LYS A 35 -3.23 4.59 -6.04
CA LYS A 35 -3.33 4.96 -4.61
C LYS A 35 -4.30 4.10 -3.80
N SER A 36 -5.46 3.74 -4.35
CA SER A 36 -6.42 2.88 -3.65
C SER A 36 -5.86 1.47 -3.45
N ILE A 37 -5.15 0.93 -4.44
CA ILE A 37 -4.50 -0.39 -4.36
C ILE A 37 -3.49 -0.43 -3.19
N LEU A 38 -2.74 0.67 -3.00
CA LEU A 38 -1.84 0.80 -1.85
C LEU A 38 -2.57 0.76 -0.51
N LEU A 39 -3.72 1.46 -0.42
CA LEU A 39 -4.54 1.47 0.79
C LEU A 39 -5.18 0.11 1.05
N ASP A 40 -5.62 -0.60 0.00
CA ASP A 40 -6.18 -1.94 0.11
C ASP A 40 -5.13 -2.92 0.61
N ALA A 41 -3.94 -2.95 0.00
CA ALA A 41 -2.82 -3.76 0.46
C ALA A 41 -2.44 -3.46 1.92
N PHE A 42 -2.48 -2.19 2.31
CA PHE A 42 -2.23 -1.78 3.69
C PHE A 42 -3.30 -2.29 4.65
N ALA A 43 -4.58 -2.17 4.27
CA ALA A 43 -5.70 -2.69 5.06
C ALA A 43 -5.62 -4.22 5.21
N LEU A 44 -5.27 -4.95 4.14
CA LEU A 44 -5.04 -6.39 4.17
C LEU A 44 -3.94 -6.78 5.15
N ALA A 45 -2.82 -6.05 5.14
CA ALA A 45 -1.72 -6.26 6.09
C ALA A 45 -2.13 -6.01 7.56
N LEU A 46 -3.17 -5.20 7.79
CA LEU A 46 -3.77 -4.95 9.10
C LEU A 46 -4.89 -5.94 9.46
N GLY A 47 -5.18 -6.94 8.61
CA GLY A 47 -6.18 -7.98 8.85
C GLY A 47 -7.57 -7.68 8.29
N ALA A 48 -7.71 -6.69 7.40
CA ALA A 48 -8.92 -6.54 6.61
C ALA A 48 -9.17 -7.79 5.76
N ARG A 49 -10.44 -8.02 5.42
CA ARG A 49 -10.82 -9.14 4.57
C ARG A 49 -10.25 -8.92 3.17
N GLY A 50 -9.62 -9.96 2.62
CA GLY A 50 -9.35 -10.03 1.19
C GLY A 50 -10.66 -10.20 0.44
N ASP A 51 -11.12 -9.15 -0.24
CA ASP A 51 -12.15 -9.30 -1.25
C ASP A 51 -11.48 -9.85 -2.53
N ALA A 52 -12.11 -10.88 -3.09
CA ALA A 52 -11.66 -11.59 -4.30
C ALA A 52 -12.23 -10.93 -5.56
#